data_AF-A0A9D6FHH9-F1
#
_entry.id   AF-A0A9D6FHH9-F1
#
_cell.length_a   1.000
_cell.length_b   1.000
_cell.length_c   1.000
_cell.angle_alpha   90.00
_cell.angle_beta   90.00
_cell.angle_gamma   90.00
#
_symmetry.space_group_name_H-M   'P 1'
#
loop_
_entity.id
_entity.type
_entity.pdbx_description
1 polymer ?
#
loop_
_entity_poly.entity_id
_entity_poly.type
_entity_poly.pdbx_seq_one_letter_code
_entity_poly.pdbx_strand_id
1 'polypeptide(L)'
;MRLNDDLIRDEIALFADERLRNAAIAAVDEYLAQHEHFASRAQLQSTSSIIQSSGYGGIKELAERQKSKNTKKENKEFWSFVFELLTRAEGPHALRPIVTDQLEKLGVLKSLASLTDKVALSRAKHENRDAAERLLNEIIGIYFEHFATHYYFCVGRE
;
A
#
# COMPACT_ATOMS: atom_id res chain seq x y z
N MET A 1 -1.11 -32.89 3.42
CA MET A 1 -1.00 -31.97 2.27
C MET A 1 -0.75 -30.57 2.84
N ARG A 2 0.51 -30.16 3.00
CA ARG A 2 0.95 -28.88 3.62
C ARG A 2 2.01 -28.13 2.79
N LEU A 3 2.46 -28.72 1.69
CA LEU A 3 3.56 -28.17 0.86
C LEU A 3 3.20 -26.88 0.11
N ASN A 4 1.90 -26.58 -0.10
CA ASN A 4 1.47 -25.35 -0.76
C ASN A 4 1.48 -24.14 0.19
N ASP A 5 1.17 -24.33 1.47
CA ASP A 5 1.02 -23.21 2.41
C ASP A 5 2.38 -22.61 2.79
N ASP A 6 3.40 -23.48 2.95
CA ASP A 6 4.77 -23.04 3.25
C ASP A 6 5.39 -22.29 2.05
N LEU A 7 5.18 -22.76 0.81
CA LEU A 7 5.67 -22.09 -0.40
C LEU A 7 5.01 -20.71 -0.59
N ILE A 8 3.69 -20.62 -0.37
CA ILE A 8 2.96 -19.35 -0.45
C ILE A 8 3.49 -18.37 0.61
N ARG A 9 3.81 -18.88 1.81
CA ARG A 9 4.36 -18.05 2.89
C ARG A 9 5.75 -17.51 2.53
N ASP A 10 6.62 -18.33 1.98
CA ASP A 10 7.97 -17.92 1.56
C ASP A 10 7.91 -16.90 0.42
N GLU A 11 7.01 -17.09 -0.54
CA GLU A 11 6.77 -16.12 -1.63
C GLU A 11 6.23 -14.78 -1.11
N ILE A 12 5.34 -14.80 -0.11
CA ILE A 12 4.85 -13.56 0.53
C ILE A 12 5.98 -12.85 1.29
N ALA A 13 6.85 -13.60 1.96
CA ALA A 13 8.01 -13.03 2.64
C ALA A 13 8.98 -12.36 1.65
N LEU A 14 9.31 -13.02 0.55
CA LEU A 14 10.17 -12.46 -0.50
C LEU A 14 9.53 -11.22 -1.17
N PHE A 15 8.23 -11.29 -1.43
CA PHE A 15 7.45 -10.15 -1.92
C PHE A 15 7.53 -8.94 -0.98
N ALA A 16 7.40 -9.18 0.32
CA ALA A 16 7.49 -8.13 1.32
C ALA A 16 8.89 -7.50 1.39
N ASP A 17 9.94 -8.33 1.36
CA ASP A 17 11.31 -7.86 1.53
C ASP A 17 11.87 -7.12 0.32
N GLU A 18 11.60 -7.58 -0.90
CA GLU A 18 12.20 -7.00 -2.10
C GLU A 18 11.26 -6.04 -2.82
N ARG A 19 10.07 -6.51 -3.18
CA ARG A 19 9.18 -5.75 -4.07
C ARG A 19 8.53 -4.59 -3.34
N LEU A 20 8.03 -4.80 -2.12
CA LEU A 20 7.44 -3.70 -1.34
C LEU A 20 8.49 -2.68 -0.92
N ARG A 21 9.67 -3.12 -0.51
CA ARG A 21 10.79 -2.22 -0.20
C ARG A 21 11.14 -1.34 -1.39
N ASN A 22 11.32 -1.92 -2.58
CA ASN A 22 11.65 -1.15 -3.78
C ASN A 22 10.52 -0.18 -4.18
N ALA A 23 9.26 -0.59 -4.03
CA ALA A 23 8.12 0.30 -4.25
C ALA A 23 8.09 1.47 -3.25
N ALA A 24 8.37 1.20 -1.96
CA ALA A 24 8.40 2.23 -0.93
C ALA A 24 9.53 3.24 -1.15
N ILE A 25 10.73 2.76 -1.52
CA ILE A 25 11.88 3.60 -1.87
C ILE A 25 11.53 4.51 -3.05
N ALA A 26 11.03 3.93 -4.14
CA ALA A 26 10.70 4.70 -5.33
C ALA A 26 9.56 5.71 -5.09
N ALA A 27 8.58 5.38 -4.23
CA ALA A 27 7.54 6.32 -3.82
C ALA A 27 8.12 7.53 -3.05
N VAL A 28 9.09 7.32 -2.16
CA VAL A 28 9.78 8.42 -1.47
C VAL A 28 10.56 9.26 -2.46
N ASP A 29 11.31 8.65 -3.37
CA ASP A 29 12.09 9.37 -4.39
C ASP A 29 11.17 10.20 -5.30
N GLU A 30 10.03 9.64 -5.71
CA GLU A 30 8.99 10.35 -6.47
C GLU A 30 8.46 11.55 -5.67
N TYR A 31 8.13 11.37 -4.40
CA TYR A 31 7.62 12.43 -3.56
C TYR A 31 8.64 13.57 -3.41
N LEU A 32 9.89 13.24 -3.09
CA LEU A 32 10.96 14.22 -2.89
C LEU A 32 11.37 14.93 -4.19
N ALA A 33 11.25 14.28 -5.34
CA ALA A 33 11.51 14.92 -6.64
C ALA A 33 10.42 15.92 -7.05
N GLN A 34 9.19 15.74 -6.56
CA GLN A 34 8.04 16.54 -6.97
C GLN A 34 7.64 17.63 -5.95
N HIS A 35 8.17 17.59 -4.72
CA HIS A 35 7.75 18.47 -3.64
C HIS A 35 8.94 19.18 -2.99
N GLU A 36 8.85 20.51 -2.89
CA GLU A 36 9.85 21.33 -2.20
C GLU A 36 9.72 21.26 -0.67
N HIS A 37 8.54 20.87 -0.16
CA HIS A 37 8.27 20.79 1.26
C HIS A 37 8.29 19.35 1.77
N PHE A 38 9.07 19.14 2.82
CA PHE A 38 9.22 17.84 3.45
C PHE A 38 8.11 17.57 4.47
N ALA A 39 7.65 16.32 4.50
CA ALA A 39 6.77 15.82 5.53
C ALA A 39 7.48 15.91 6.89
N SER A 40 6.77 16.47 7.87
CA SER A 40 7.27 16.52 9.24
C SER A 40 7.41 15.12 9.84
N ARG A 41 8.33 14.97 10.80
CA ARG A 41 8.47 13.74 11.61
C ARG A 41 7.13 13.29 12.21
N ALA A 42 6.31 14.24 12.67
CA ALA A 42 5.00 13.95 13.24
C ALA A 42 4.03 13.33 12.21
N GLN A 43 4.07 13.79 10.95
CA GLN A 43 3.27 13.18 9.88
C GLN A 43 3.70 11.74 9.63
N LEU A 44 5.01 11.48 9.50
CA LEU A 44 5.53 10.13 9.28
C LEU A 44 5.20 9.21 10.46
N GLN A 45 5.40 9.64 11.70
CA GLN A 45 5.04 8.87 12.90
C GLN A 45 3.54 8.57 12.98
N SER A 46 2.69 9.53 12.59
CA SER A 46 1.24 9.32 12.59
C SER A 46 0.79 8.19 11.67
N THR A 47 1.56 7.91 10.60
CA THR A 47 1.29 6.76 9.72
C THR A 47 1.49 5.43 10.45
N SER A 48 2.62 5.27 11.16
CA SER A 48 2.91 4.05 11.93
C SER A 48 1.87 3.83 13.02
N SER A 49 1.50 4.87 13.78
CA SER A 49 0.51 4.76 14.85
C SER A 49 -0.88 4.34 14.34
N ILE A 50 -1.37 4.95 13.25
CA ILE A 50 -2.70 4.61 12.73
C ILE A 50 -2.73 3.22 12.07
N ILE A 51 -1.62 2.81 11.45
CA ILE A 51 -1.50 1.47 10.87
C ILE A 51 -1.54 0.41 11.98
N GLN A 52 -0.82 0.63 13.08
CA GLN A 52 -0.85 -0.29 14.22
C GLN A 52 -2.24 -0.40 14.87
N SER A 53 -3.00 0.70 14.93
CA SER A 53 -4.33 0.69 15.56
C SER A 53 -5.44 0.17 14.64
N SER A 54 -5.32 0.39 13.34
CA SER A 54 -6.48 0.30 12.41
C SER A 54 -6.13 -0.19 11.00
N GLY A 55 -4.90 -0.64 10.78
CA GLY A 55 -4.45 -1.25 9.53
C GLY A 55 -4.57 -0.34 8.32
N TYR A 56 -4.75 -0.97 7.15
CA TYR A 56 -4.88 -0.31 5.87
C TYR A 56 -6.11 0.64 5.81
N GLY A 57 -7.23 0.24 6.42
CA GLY A 57 -8.43 1.05 6.49
C GLY A 57 -8.21 2.37 7.22
N GLY A 58 -7.54 2.32 8.38
CA GLY A 58 -7.24 3.49 9.18
C GLY A 58 -6.31 4.50 8.50
N ILE A 59 -5.23 4.03 7.87
CA ILE A 59 -4.32 4.93 7.14
C ILE A 59 -5.00 5.57 5.93
N LYS A 60 -5.84 4.81 5.21
CA LYS A 60 -6.63 5.34 4.08
C LYS A 60 -7.58 6.45 4.55
N GLU A 61 -8.32 6.22 5.64
CA GLU A 61 -9.24 7.22 6.19
C GLU A 61 -8.47 8.46 6.69
N LEU A 62 -7.34 8.26 7.38
CA LEU A 62 -6.50 9.36 7.83
C LEU A 62 -6.02 10.22 6.64
N ALA A 63 -5.49 9.58 5.60
CA ALA A 63 -4.99 10.27 4.42
C ALA A 63 -6.12 11.03 3.69
N GLU A 64 -7.31 10.43 3.55
CA GLU A 64 -8.49 11.07 2.97
C GLU A 64 -8.95 12.29 3.77
N ARG A 65 -8.98 12.17 5.10
CA ARG A 65 -9.36 13.26 5.99
C ARG A 65 -8.33 14.39 5.95
N GLN A 66 -7.05 14.06 5.94
CA GLN A 66 -5.98 15.05 5.96
C GLN A 66 -5.86 15.77 4.62
N LYS A 67 -5.94 15.07 3.48
CA LYS A 67 -5.90 15.73 2.15
C LYS A 67 -7.06 16.70 1.96
N SER A 68 -8.24 16.41 2.53
CA SER A 68 -9.42 17.25 2.40
C SER A 68 -9.45 18.41 3.41
N LYS A 69 -9.20 18.14 4.69
CA LYS A 69 -9.45 19.08 5.80
C LYS A 69 -8.22 19.83 6.31
N ASN A 70 -6.99 19.44 5.97
CA ASN A 70 -5.81 20.13 6.49
C ASN A 70 -5.72 21.57 5.93
N THR A 71 -5.36 22.53 6.76
CA THR A 71 -5.32 23.95 6.37
C THR A 71 -3.99 24.34 5.71
N LYS A 72 -2.94 23.57 5.97
CA LYS A 72 -1.59 23.80 5.42
C LYS A 72 -1.43 23.07 4.09
N LYS A 73 -0.97 23.77 3.06
CA LYS A 73 -0.87 23.25 1.68
C LYS A 73 0.13 22.10 1.60
N GLU A 74 1.30 22.30 2.18
CA GLU A 74 2.39 21.32 2.26
C GLU A 74 1.95 20.01 2.92
N ASN A 75 1.12 20.10 3.96
CA ASN A 75 0.58 18.91 4.60
C ASN A 75 -0.45 18.20 3.71
N LYS A 76 -1.31 18.96 3.03
CA LYS A 76 -2.27 18.40 2.08
C LYS A 76 -1.58 17.67 0.95
N GLU A 77 -0.47 18.18 0.44
CA GLU A 77 0.31 17.55 -0.62
C GLU A 77 0.84 16.18 -0.17
N PHE A 78 1.50 16.11 1.00
CA PHE A 78 1.94 14.83 1.57
C PHE A 78 0.78 13.82 1.71
N TRP A 79 -0.33 14.26 2.30
CA TRP A 79 -1.46 13.36 2.53
C TRP A 79 -2.22 12.99 1.25
N SER A 80 -2.18 13.85 0.23
CA SER A 80 -2.69 13.54 -1.10
C SER A 80 -1.84 12.45 -1.74
N PHE A 81 -0.52 12.60 -1.68
CA PHE A 81 0.42 11.59 -2.17
C PHE A 81 0.22 10.23 -1.48
N VAL A 82 0.15 10.20 -0.14
CA VAL A 82 -0.15 8.99 0.63
C VAL A 82 -1.49 8.37 0.22
N PHE A 83 -2.53 9.20 0.05
CA PHE A 83 -3.84 8.69 -0.37
C PHE A 83 -3.79 8.09 -1.78
N GLU A 84 -3.03 8.68 -2.69
CA GLU A 84 -2.85 8.16 -4.04
C GLU A 84 -2.11 6.82 -4.04
N LEU A 85 -1.03 6.66 -3.27
CA LEU A 85 -0.35 5.36 -3.11
C LEU A 85 -1.29 4.24 -2.68
N LEU A 86 -2.26 4.57 -1.81
CA LEU A 86 -3.23 3.60 -1.28
C LEU A 86 -4.37 3.30 -2.27
N THR A 87 -4.79 4.27 -3.07
CA THR A 87 -6.07 4.20 -3.79
C THR A 87 -5.97 4.17 -5.31
N ARG A 88 -4.84 4.57 -5.88
CA ARG A 88 -4.66 4.62 -7.33
C ARG A 88 -4.82 3.22 -7.92
N ALA A 89 -5.60 3.13 -9.00
CA ALA A 89 -5.91 1.89 -9.69
C ALA A 89 -4.74 1.36 -10.53
N GLU A 90 -3.75 2.20 -10.82
CA GLU A 90 -2.61 1.93 -11.66
C GLU A 90 -1.38 2.73 -11.19
N GLY A 91 -0.21 2.39 -11.69
CA GLY A 91 1.05 3.06 -11.36
C GLY A 91 2.05 2.17 -10.63
N PRO A 92 3.35 2.42 -10.81
CA PRO A 92 4.41 1.50 -10.42
C PRO A 92 4.58 1.32 -8.90
N HIS A 93 4.09 2.28 -8.11
CA HIS A 93 4.24 2.31 -6.65
C HIS A 93 2.90 2.30 -5.91
N ALA A 94 1.79 2.19 -6.65
CA ALA A 94 0.47 2.06 -6.06
C ALA A 94 0.31 0.66 -5.44
N LEU A 95 -0.14 0.60 -4.19
CA LEU A 95 -0.17 -0.64 -3.41
C LEU A 95 -1.19 -1.66 -3.93
N ARG A 96 -2.36 -1.20 -4.38
CA ARG A 96 -3.42 -2.09 -4.90
C ARG A 96 -2.98 -2.88 -6.14
N PRO A 97 -2.40 -2.26 -7.17
CA PRO A 97 -1.84 -2.98 -8.32
C PRO A 97 -0.75 -3.98 -7.93
N ILE A 98 0.18 -3.58 -7.05
CA ILE A 98 1.29 -4.44 -6.60
C ILE A 98 0.75 -5.70 -5.90
N VAL A 99 -0.22 -5.53 -5.00
CA VAL A 99 -0.90 -6.64 -4.30
C VAL A 99 -1.71 -7.51 -5.24
N THR A 100 -2.45 -6.90 -6.16
CA THR A 100 -3.26 -7.63 -7.14
C THR A 100 -2.39 -8.53 -8.00
N ASP A 101 -1.31 -7.99 -8.59
CA ASP A 101 -0.37 -8.76 -9.41
C ASP A 101 0.30 -9.89 -8.63
N GLN A 102 0.64 -9.67 -7.35
CA GLN A 102 1.20 -10.74 -6.52
C GLN A 102 0.19 -11.86 -6.27
N LEU A 103 -1.06 -11.52 -5.94
CA LEU A 103 -2.11 -12.50 -5.69
C LEU A 103 -2.52 -13.25 -6.97
N GLU A 104 -2.43 -12.62 -8.14
CA GLU A 104 -2.61 -13.27 -9.44
C GLU A 104 -1.50 -14.29 -9.72
N LYS A 105 -0.23 -13.93 -9.49
CA LYS A 105 0.92 -14.83 -9.64
C LYS A 105 0.84 -16.06 -8.73
N LEU A 106 0.31 -15.88 -7.53
CA LEU A 106 0.09 -16.96 -6.56
C LEU A 106 -1.19 -17.78 -6.85
N GLY A 107 -1.97 -17.43 -7.88
CA GLY A 107 -3.23 -18.11 -8.21
C GLY A 107 -4.33 -17.95 -7.16
N VAL A 108 -4.22 -16.95 -6.28
CA VAL A 108 -5.20 -16.67 -5.23
C VAL A 108 -6.43 -15.96 -5.81
N LEU A 109 -6.24 -15.07 -6.78
CA LEU A 109 -7.36 -14.37 -7.42
C LEU A 109 -8.07 -15.26 -8.43
N LYS A 110 -9.40 -15.24 -8.38
CA LYS A 110 -10.25 -15.92 -9.35
C LYS A 110 -10.27 -15.15 -10.67
N SER A 111 -10.09 -15.86 -11.78
CA SER A 111 -10.28 -15.28 -13.11
C SER A 111 -11.75 -14.89 -13.33
N LEU A 112 -11.97 -13.63 -13.71
CA LEU A 112 -13.31 -13.10 -13.99
C LEU A 112 -13.72 -13.28 -15.45
N ALA A 113 -12.78 -13.49 -16.36
CA ALA A 113 -13.01 -13.50 -17.81
C ALA A 113 -13.93 -14.64 -18.27
N SER A 114 -13.96 -15.75 -17.53
CA SER A 114 -14.77 -16.93 -17.86
C SER A 114 -16.15 -16.95 -17.17
N LEU A 115 -16.47 -15.94 -16.35
CA LEU A 115 -17.71 -15.90 -15.58
C LEU A 115 -18.80 -15.12 -16.31
N THR A 116 -19.79 -15.83 -16.85
CA THR A 116 -20.97 -15.25 -17.52
C THR A 116 -22.15 -15.05 -16.56
N ASP A 117 -22.23 -15.83 -15.48
CA ASP A 117 -23.25 -15.68 -14.45
C ASP A 117 -22.97 -14.45 -13.57
N LYS A 118 -23.97 -13.56 -13.46
CA LYS A 118 -23.84 -12.30 -12.72
C LYS A 118 -23.61 -12.52 -11.23
N VAL A 119 -24.21 -13.56 -10.64
CA VAL A 119 -24.08 -13.87 -9.21
C VAL A 119 -22.68 -14.39 -8.93
N ALA A 120 -22.19 -15.33 -9.73
CA ALA A 120 -20.83 -15.86 -9.65
C ALA A 120 -19.77 -14.78 -9.88
N LEU A 121 -19.98 -13.90 -10.87
CA LEU A 121 -19.09 -12.76 -11.13
C LEU A 121 -19.03 -11.79 -9.94
N SER A 122 -20.19 -11.45 -9.35
CA SER A 122 -20.25 -10.58 -8.18
C SER A 122 -19.54 -11.20 -6.97
N ARG A 123 -19.77 -12.50 -6.72
CA ARG A 123 -19.10 -13.23 -5.64
C ARG A 123 -17.58 -13.27 -5.85
N ALA A 124 -17.11 -13.60 -7.05
CA ALA A 124 -15.68 -13.64 -7.34
C ALA A 124 -15.00 -12.26 -7.19
N LYS A 125 -15.68 -11.18 -7.60
CA LYS A 125 -15.20 -9.81 -7.36
C LYS A 125 -15.06 -9.49 -5.87
N HIS A 126 -16.04 -9.89 -5.07
CA HIS A 126 -16.01 -9.69 -3.62
C HIS A 126 -14.87 -10.48 -2.97
N GLU A 127 -14.74 -11.76 -3.30
CA GLU A 127 -13.66 -12.62 -2.77
C GLU A 127 -12.27 -12.12 -3.16
N ASN A 128 -12.06 -11.72 -4.42
CA ASN A 128 -10.78 -11.15 -4.86
C ASN A 128 -10.45 -9.85 -4.12
N ARG A 129 -11.46 -8.97 -3.93
CA ARG A 129 -11.28 -7.73 -3.17
C ARG A 129 -10.91 -8.01 -1.72
N ASP A 130 -11.60 -8.94 -1.08
CA ASP A 130 -11.36 -9.29 0.30
C ASP A 130 -9.98 -9.94 0.49
N ALA A 131 -9.53 -10.76 -0.47
CA ALA A 131 -8.16 -11.30 -0.49
C ALA A 131 -7.10 -10.20 -0.60
N ALA A 132 -7.30 -9.23 -1.52
CA ALA A 132 -6.41 -8.09 -1.65
C ALA A 132 -6.38 -7.22 -0.38
N GLU A 133 -7.53 -6.98 0.25
CA GLU A 133 -7.60 -6.19 1.48
C GLU A 133 -6.96 -6.90 2.67
N ARG A 134 -7.03 -8.24 2.75
CA ARG A 134 -6.29 -9.01 3.76
C ARG A 134 -4.79 -8.84 3.58
N LEU A 135 -4.27 -9.08 2.38
CA LEU A 135 -2.83 -8.94 2.13
C LEU A 135 -2.37 -7.49 2.36
N LEU A 136 -3.15 -6.49 1.95
CA LEU A 136 -2.86 -5.08 2.24
C LEU A 136 -2.71 -4.83 3.74
N ASN A 137 -3.61 -5.36 4.58
CA ASN A 137 -3.51 -5.18 6.03
C ASN A 137 -2.27 -5.86 6.64
N GLU A 138 -1.82 -6.97 6.06
CA GLU A 138 -0.61 -7.67 6.53
C GLU A 138 0.67 -6.91 6.18
N ILE A 139 0.71 -6.28 5.00
CA ILE A 139 1.95 -5.68 4.47
C ILE A 139 2.07 -4.17 4.70
N ILE A 140 0.97 -3.48 5.01
CA ILE A 140 0.96 -2.01 5.05
C ILE A 140 1.95 -1.43 6.08
N GLY A 141 2.14 -2.13 7.20
CA GLY A 141 3.13 -1.76 8.22
C GLY A 141 4.56 -1.80 7.66
N ILE A 142 4.91 -2.92 7.02
CA ILE A 142 6.23 -3.14 6.42
C ILE A 142 6.51 -2.09 5.34
N TYR A 143 5.52 -1.83 4.47
CA TYR A 143 5.65 -0.81 3.43
C TYR A 143 5.95 0.58 4.01
N PHE A 144 5.17 1.02 5.01
CA PHE A 144 5.38 2.35 5.61
C PHE A 144 6.63 2.44 6.50
N GLU A 145 7.12 1.32 7.03
CA GLU A 145 8.41 1.25 7.70
C GLU A 145 9.57 1.49 6.73
N HIS A 146 9.57 0.82 5.58
CA HIS A 146 10.56 1.07 4.51
C HIS A 146 10.46 2.50 3.97
N PHE A 147 9.23 2.99 3.76
CA PHE A 147 8.97 4.36 3.32
C PHE A 147 9.59 5.36 4.31
N ALA A 148 9.25 5.28 5.59
CA ALA A 148 9.74 6.21 6.60
C ALA A 148 11.27 6.12 6.76
N THR A 149 11.83 4.91 6.75
CA THR A 149 13.27 4.69 6.86
C THR A 149 14.04 5.36 5.73
N HIS A 150 13.63 5.12 4.48
CA HIS A 150 14.26 5.73 3.32
C HIS A 150 14.04 7.25 3.29
N TYR A 151 12.84 7.71 3.65
CA TYR A 151 12.55 9.14 3.79
C TYR A 151 13.51 9.85 4.75
N TYR A 152 13.73 9.29 5.94
CA TYR A 152 14.66 9.85 6.91
C TYR A 152 16.11 9.81 6.45
N PHE A 153 16.50 8.78 5.69
CA PHE A 153 17.83 8.72 5.09
C PHE A 153 18.07 9.84 4.07
N CYS A 154 17.08 10.12 3.22
CA CYS A 154 17.18 11.16 2.20
C CYS A 154 17.16 12.57 2.79
N VAL A 155 16.23 12.84 3.72
CA VAL A 155 16.06 14.19 4.31
C VAL A 155 17.06 14.46 5.44
N GLY A 156 17.51 13.43 6.16
CA GLY A 156 18.49 13.56 7.24
C GLY A 156 19.95 13.74 6.78
N ARG A 157 20.19 13.92 5.47
CA ARG A 157 21.49 14.21 4.87
C ARG A 157 21.76 15.71 4.65
N GLU A 158 20.88 16.58 5.13
CA GLU A 158 21.10 18.02 5.29
C GLU A 158 21.53 18.37 6.72
#